data_AF-A0A2H0L792-F1
#
_entry.id   AF-A0A2H0L792-F1
#
_cell.length_a   1.000
_cell.length_b   1.000
_cell.length_c   1.000
_cell.angle_alpha   90.00
_cell.angle_beta   90.00
_cell.angle_gamma   90.00
#
_symmetry.space_group_name_H-M   'P 1'
#
loop_
_entity.id
_entity.type
_entity.pdbx_description
1 polymer ?
#
loop_
_entity_poly.entity_id
_entity_poly.type
_entity_poly.pdbx_seq_one_letter_code
_entity_poly.pdbx_strand_id
1 'polypeptide(L)' 'LLKISESTIKRLLKSGILRANKVGGQYRILGKEILRLISPDLEFKAGKAYMKVKQKAVDVINKW' A
#
# COMPACT_ATOMS: atom_id res chain seq x y z
N LEU A 1 12.91 -1.99 -15.70
CA LEU A 1 12.31 -3.23 -15.11
C LEU A 1 13.08 -3.61 -13.86
N LEU A 2 12.40 -4.10 -12.81
CA LEU A 2 13.09 -4.71 -11.66
C LEU A 2 13.86 -5.94 -12.15
N LYS A 3 15.12 -6.12 -11.72
CA LYS A 3 15.96 -7.27 -12.09
C LYS A 3 15.52 -8.55 -11.34
N ILE A 4 14.24 -8.93 -11.47
CA ILE A 4 13.62 -10.05 -10.75
C ILE A 4 12.73 -10.81 -11.74
N SER A 5 12.80 -12.15 -11.74
CA SER A 5 11.98 -12.97 -12.62
C SER A 5 10.49 -12.92 -12.25
N GLU A 6 9.61 -13.11 -13.22
CA GLU A 6 8.16 -13.19 -12.97
C GLU A 6 7.80 -14.33 -12.01
N SER A 7 8.47 -15.47 -12.11
CA SER A 7 8.26 -16.62 -11.24
C SER A 7 8.59 -16.28 -9.77
N THR A 8 9.62 -15.47 -9.55
CA THR A 8 9.99 -14.99 -8.21
C THR A 8 8.95 -14.02 -7.67
N ILE A 9 8.49 -13.06 -8.48
CA ILE A 9 7.39 -12.17 -8.08
C ILE A 9 6.14 -12.97 -7.73
N LYS A 10 5.73 -13.92 -8.57
CA LYS A 10 4.56 -14.79 -8.33
C LYS A 10 4.70 -15.58 -7.02
N ARG A 11 5.88 -16.14 -6.74
CA ARG A 11 6.16 -16.85 -5.47
C ARG A 11 6.04 -15.93 -4.26
N LEU A 12 6.62 -14.73 -4.32
CA LEU A 12 6.58 -13.75 -3.22
C LEU A 12 5.17 -13.22 -2.96
N LEU A 13 4.36 -13.09 -4.01
CA LEU A 13 2.94 -12.77 -3.89
C LEU A 13 2.15 -13.94 -3.28
N LYS A 14 2.41 -15.18 -3.73
CA LYS A 14 1.75 -16.39 -3.21
C LYS A 14 2.08 -16.67 -1.74
N SER A 15 3.31 -16.38 -1.31
CA SER A 15 3.71 -16.51 0.10
C SER A 15 3.21 -15.36 0.99
N GLY A 16 2.65 -14.29 0.41
CA GLY A 16 2.16 -13.13 1.15
C GLY A 16 3.23 -12.17 1.66
N ILE A 17 4.51 -12.41 1.31
CA ILE A 17 5.62 -11.49 1.62
C ILE A 17 5.35 -10.16 0.91
N LEU A 18 5.15 -10.21 -0.41
CA LEU A 18 4.72 -9.05 -1.18
C LEU A 18 3.20 -9.04 -1.27
N ARG A 19 2.62 -7.85 -1.18
CA ARG A 19 1.21 -7.60 -1.48
C ARG A 19 1.11 -6.61 -2.62
N ALA A 20 0.27 -6.94 -3.60
CA ALA A 20 0.07 -6.13 -4.79
C ALA A 20 -1.37 -6.22 -5.24
N ASN A 21 -1.82 -5.20 -5.97
CA ASN A 21 -3.11 -5.19 -6.64
C ASN A 21 -2.91 -5.41 -8.13
N LYS A 22 -3.79 -6.20 -8.76
CA LYS A 22 -3.77 -6.39 -10.21
C LYS A 22 -4.56 -5.26 -10.86
N VAL A 23 -3.88 -4.37 -11.58
CA VAL A 23 -4.48 -3.19 -12.24
C VAL A 23 -4.05 -3.19 -13.70
N GLY A 24 -5.02 -3.27 -14.62
CA GLY A 24 -4.75 -3.31 -16.06
C GLY A 24 -3.86 -4.50 -16.47
N GLY A 25 -4.04 -5.66 -15.85
CA GLY A 25 -3.25 -6.87 -16.14
C GLY A 25 -1.89 -6.93 -15.43
N GLN A 26 -1.41 -5.82 -14.85
CA GLN A 26 -0.12 -5.76 -14.17
C GLN A 26 -0.27 -5.77 -12.64
N TYR A 27 0.64 -6.46 -11.94
CA TYR A 27 0.74 -6.38 -10.49
C TYR A 27 1.41 -5.05 -10.09
N ARG A 28 0.73 -4.26 -9.26
CA ARG A 28 1.22 -3.00 -8.71
C ARG A 28 1.36 -3.11 -7.19
N ILE A 29 2.57 -2.95 -6.70
CA ILE A 29 2.86 -2.89 -5.27
C ILE A 29 2.65 -1.45 -4.81
N LEU A 30 1.77 -1.25 -3.83
CA LEU A 30 1.52 0.08 -3.29
C LEU A 30 2.65 0.49 -2.33
N GLY A 31 2.95 1.79 -2.26
CA GLY A 31 3.98 2.32 -1.36
C GLY A 31 3.76 1.93 0.11
N LYS A 32 2.50 1.84 0.56
CA LYS A 32 2.15 1.36 1.91
C LYS A 32 2.61 -0.09 2.16
N GLU A 33 2.59 -0.95 1.15
CA GLU A 33 3.00 -2.35 1.31
C GLU A 33 4.51 -2.48 1.41
N ILE A 34 5.26 -1.61 0.71
CA ILE A 34 6.71 -1.49 0.88
C ILE A 34 7.01 -0.96 2.29
N LEU A 35 6.31 0.09 2.72
CA LEU A 35 6.49 0.66 4.04
C LEU A 35 6.19 -0.35 5.16
N ARG A 36 5.13 -1.16 5.00
CA ARG A 36 4.79 -2.27 5.91
C ARG A 36 5.93 -3.27 6.07
N LEU A 37 6.69 -3.54 5.00
CA LEU A 37 7.81 -4.48 5.04
C LEU A 37 9.07 -3.89 5.66
N ILE A 38 9.30 -2.59 5.50
CA ILE A 38 10.49 -1.90 6.02
C ILE A 38 10.31 -1.45 7.47
N SER A 39 9.16 -0.85 7.79
CA SER A 39 8.80 -0.35 9.12
C SER A 39 7.29 -0.41 9.34
N PRO A 40 6.78 -1.51 9.92
CA PRO A 40 5.36 -1.67 10.22
C PRO A 40 4.79 -0.54 11.10
N ASP A 41 5.56 -0.09 12.08
CA ASP A 41 5.16 1.00 12.99
C ASP A 41 4.94 2.31 12.24
N LEU A 42 5.79 2.60 11.25
CA LEU A 42 5.68 3.81 10.45
C LEU A 42 4.48 3.74 9.50
N GLU A 43 4.22 2.58 8.89
CA GLU A 43 3.03 2.36 8.07
C GLU A 43 1.74 2.65 8.86
N PHE A 44 1.66 2.11 10.07
CA PHE A 44 0.50 2.31 10.94
C PHE A 44 0.31 3.78 11.35
N LYS A 45 1.40 4.47 11.72
CA LYS A 45 1.37 5.89 12.07
C LYS A 45 0.96 6.75 10.86
N ALA A 46 1.52 6.47 9.68
CA ALA A 46 1.18 7.16 8.44
C ALA A 46 -0.30 6.96 8.06
N GLY A 47 -0.81 5.73 8.19
CA GLY A 47 -2.21 5.41 7.98
C GLY A 47 -3.14 6.21 8.91
N LYS A 48 -2.82 6.28 10.20
CA LYS A 48 -3.56 7.11 11.17
C LYS A 48 -3.52 8.60 10.83
N ALA A 49 -2.35 9.12 10.45
CA ALA A 49 -2.20 10.52 10.08
C ALA A 49 -3.05 10.87 8.85
N TYR A 50 -3.00 10.03 7.81
CA TYR A 50 -3.83 10.18 6.61
C TYR A 50 -5.32 10.17 6.96
N MET A 51 -5.78 9.23 7.78
CA MET A 51 -7.19 9.15 8.18
C MET A 51 -7.65 10.39 8.95
N LYS A 52 -6.80 10.96 9.82
CA LYS A 52 -7.12 12.23 10.51
C LYS A 52 -7.29 13.39 9.53
N VAL A 53 -6.41 13.50 8.54
CA VAL A 53 -6.51 14.56 7.51
C VAL A 53 -7.76 14.36 6.66
N LYS A 54 -8.03 13.12 6.23
CA LYS A 54 -9.24 12.77 5.48
C LYS A 54 -10.50 13.13 6.25
N GLN A 55 -10.56 12.81 7.55
CA GLN A 55 -11.72 13.12 8.38
C GLN A 55 -11.98 14.62 8.45
N LYS A 56 -10.92 15.43 8.66
CA LYS A 56 -11.05 16.90 8.65
C LYS A 56 -11.64 17.43 7.34
N ALA A 57 -11.21 16.89 6.21
CA ALA A 57 -11.75 17.28 4.91
C ALA A 57 -13.25 16.93 4.78
N VAL A 58 -13.64 15.74 5.22
CA VAL A 58 -15.04 15.29 5.23
C VAL A 58 -15.90 16.17 6.15
N ASP A 59 -15.40 16.51 7.35
CA ASP A 59 -16.12 17.35 8.30
C ASP A 59 -16.35 18.77 7.76
N VAL A 60 -15.44 19.28 6.93
CA VAL A 60 -15.61 20.58 6.25
C VAL A 60 -16.67 20.48 5.16
N ILE A 61 -16.63 19.42 4.34
CA ILE A 61 -17.60 19.21 3.26
C ILE A 61 -19.02 19.04 3.81
N ASN A 62 -19.20 18.25 4.88
CA ASN A 62 -20.52 17.98 5.46
C ASN A 62 -21.16 19.20 6.15
N LYS A 63 -20.39 20.23 6.49
CA LYS A 63 -20.89 21.49 7.06
C LYS A 63 -21.38 22.48 6.00
N TRP A 64 -21.03 22.24 4.73
CA TRP A 64 -21.43 23.02 3.57
C TRP A 64 -22.73 22.46 3.00
#